data_AF-A0A9X4N1A4-F1
#
_entry.id   AF-A0A9X4N1A4-F1
#
_cell.length_a   1.000
_cell.length_b   1.000
_cell.length_c   1.000
_cell.angle_alpha   90.00
_cell.angle_beta   90.00
_cell.angle_gamma   90.00
#
_symmetry.space_group_name_H-M   'P 1'
#
loop_
_entity.id
_entity.type
_entity.pdbx_description
1 polymer ?
#
loop_
_entity_poly.entity_id
_entity_poly.type
_entity_poly.pdbx_seq_one_letter_code
_entity_poly.pdbx_strand_id
1 'polypeptide(L)'
;MTYSLAKRSQSSQPLAQIANPYQLEVARKLSQSMADNQARELLATDILYKVGNLALIQAEILKNNPEARDYTDYILRAFTHYTTQHLK
;
A
#
# COMPACT_ATOMS: atom_id res chain seq x y z
N MET A 1 40.68 44.26 24.63
CA MET A 1 40.12 43.32 23.65
C MET A 1 38.72 42.94 24.13
N THR A 2 37.71 43.71 23.73
CA THR A 2 36.30 43.47 24.07
C THR A 2 35.70 42.53 23.03
N TYR A 3 35.33 41.32 23.44
CA TYR A 3 34.63 40.37 22.57
C TYR A 3 33.16 40.80 22.46
N SER A 4 32.73 41.28 21.29
CA SER A 4 31.33 41.50 20.98
C SER A 4 30.65 40.16 20.68
N LEU A 5 29.72 39.76 21.54
CA LEU A 5 28.80 38.67 21.26
C LEU A 5 27.89 39.11 20.11
N ALA A 6 28.17 38.61 18.90
CA ALA A 6 27.25 38.73 17.78
C ALA A 6 25.92 38.07 18.21
N LYS A 7 24.90 38.90 18.44
CA LYS A 7 23.51 38.46 18.55
C LYS A 7 23.20 37.67 17.30
N ARG A 8 23.27 36.34 17.39
CA ARG A 8 22.68 35.44 16.40
C ARG A 8 21.19 35.73 16.48
N SER A 9 20.70 36.53 15.54
CA SER A 9 19.28 36.72 15.35
C SER A 9 18.70 35.32 15.19
N GLN A 10 17.97 34.88 16.22
CA GLN A 10 16.94 33.88 16.04
C GLN A 10 16.01 34.48 14.99
N SER A 11 16.29 34.21 13.72
CA SER A 11 15.25 34.16 12.72
C SER A 11 14.44 32.94 13.12
N SER A 12 13.55 33.14 14.09
CA SER A 12 12.27 32.48 14.09
C SER A 12 11.63 32.86 12.75
N GLN A 13 12.04 32.17 11.69
CA GLN A 13 11.18 31.99 10.54
C GLN A 13 9.87 31.51 11.17
N PRO A 14 8.79 32.29 11.06
CA PRO A 14 7.55 31.81 11.59
C PRO A 14 7.29 30.53 10.80
N LEU A 15 7.22 29.39 11.49
CA LEU A 15 6.58 28.16 11.02
C LEU A 15 5.08 28.38 10.73
N ALA A 16 4.68 29.63 10.51
CA ALA A 16 3.36 30.21 10.47
C ALA A 16 3.23 31.21 9.32
N GLN A 17 3.99 31.05 8.22
CA GLN A 17 3.29 31.20 6.94
C GLN A 17 2.34 30.02 6.86
N ILE A 18 1.17 30.20 7.50
CA ILE A 18 0.00 29.36 7.43
C ILE A 18 -0.06 28.88 5.98
N ALA A 19 0.22 27.59 5.75
CA ALA A 19 0.14 27.01 4.42
C ALA A 19 -1.19 27.51 3.84
N ASN A 20 -1.14 28.16 2.68
CA ASN A 20 -2.32 28.78 2.07
C ASN A 20 -3.45 27.73 2.17
N PRO A 21 -4.67 28.07 2.63
CA PRO A 21 -5.76 27.09 2.80
C PRO A 21 -5.91 26.13 1.60
N TYR A 22 -5.60 26.61 0.40
CA TYR A 22 -5.46 25.78 -0.80
C TYR A 22 -4.39 24.68 -0.70
N GLN A 23 -3.15 25.02 -0.31
CA GLN A 23 -2.06 24.07 -0.11
C GLN A 23 -2.37 23.05 0.98
N LEU A 24 -3.03 23.46 2.07
CA LEU A 24 -3.45 22.56 3.14
C LEU A 24 -4.50 21.55 2.65
N GLU A 25 -5.48 22.01 1.87
CA GLU A 25 -6.49 21.13 1.28
C GLU A 25 -5.91 20.17 0.24
N VAL A 26 -4.96 20.64 -0.57
CA VAL A 26 -4.21 19.78 -1.50
C VAL A 26 -3.41 18.71 -0.74
N ALA A 27 -2.69 19.10 0.32
CA ALA A 27 -1.94 18.17 1.15
C ALA A 27 -2.86 17.14 1.83
N ARG A 28 -4.04 17.57 2.30
CA ARG A 28 -5.06 16.68 2.90
C ARG A 28 -5.55 15.65 1.89
N LYS A 29 -5.95 16.08 0.68
CA LYS A 29 -6.40 15.17 -0.38
C LYS A 29 -5.30 14.20 -0.81
N LEU A 30 -4.07 14.69 -0.94
CA LEU A 30 -2.92 13.85 -1.27
C LEU A 30 -2.69 12.80 -0.19
N SER A 31 -2.68 13.20 1.09
CA SER A 31 -2.51 12.28 2.22
C SER A 31 -3.59 11.21 2.26
N GLN A 32 -4.86 11.57 1.99
CA GLN A 32 -5.95 10.61 1.91
C GLN A 32 -5.75 9.62 0.76
N SER A 33 -5.46 10.12 -0.44
CA SER A 33 -5.20 9.27 -1.61
C SER A 33 -4.00 8.35 -1.39
N MET A 34 -2.94 8.80 -0.71
CA MET A 34 -1.79 7.98 -0.38
C MET A 34 -2.16 6.86 0.61
N ALA A 35 -2.97 7.15 1.64
CA ALA A 35 -3.43 6.14 2.59
C ALA A 35 -4.29 5.07 1.89
N ASP A 36 -5.20 5.48 1.01
CA ASP A 36 -6.02 4.56 0.21
C ASP A 36 -5.16 3.68 -0.70
N ASN A 37 -4.15 4.26 -1.35
CA ASN A 37 -3.22 3.51 -2.21
C ASN A 37 -2.39 2.51 -1.39
N GLN A 38 -1.88 2.90 -0.22
CA GLN A 38 -1.14 1.99 0.66
C GLN A 38 -2.00 0.82 1.11
N ALA A 39 -3.27 1.06 1.48
CA ALA A 39 -4.20 -0.01 1.83
C ALA A 39 -4.41 -0.98 0.66
N ARG A 40 -4.57 -0.46 -0.57
CA ARG A 40 -4.69 -1.27 -1.79
C ARG A 40 -3.44 -2.09 -2.08
N GLU A 41 -2.25 -1.52 -1.90
CA GLU A 41 -0.98 -2.22 -2.08
C GLU A 41 -0.80 -3.38 -1.07
N LEU A 42 -1.16 -3.16 0.19
CA LEU A 42 -1.14 -4.21 1.22
C LEU A 42 -2.10 -5.36 0.88
N LEU A 43 -3.33 -5.04 0.47
CA LEU A 43 -4.31 -6.03 0.04
C LEU A 43 -3.83 -6.80 -1.19
N ALA A 44 -3.26 -6.12 -2.18
CA ALA A 44 -2.72 -6.77 -3.38
C ALA A 44 -1.59 -7.74 -3.03
N THR A 45 -0.69 -7.36 -2.12
CA THR A 45 0.40 -8.19 -1.64
C THR A 45 -0.11 -9.45 -0.94
N ASP A 46 -1.10 -9.31 -0.04
CA ASP A 46 -1.73 -10.44 0.65
C ASP A 46 -2.45 -11.39 -0.32
N ILE A 47 -3.16 -10.84 -1.31
CA ILE A 47 -3.83 -11.63 -2.36
C ILE A 47 -2.80 -12.43 -3.16
N LEU A 48 -1.70 -11.81 -3.60
CA LEU A 48 -0.65 -12.49 -4.35
C LEU A 48 -0.02 -13.62 -3.53
N TYR A 49 0.23 -13.37 -2.24
CA TYR A 49 0.72 -14.39 -1.32
C TYR A 49 -0.23 -15.60 -1.22
N LYS A 50 -1.53 -15.35 -1.04
CA LYS A 50 -2.55 -16.41 -0.97
C LYS A 50 -2.69 -17.19 -2.28
N VAL A 51 -2.67 -16.50 -3.44
CA VAL A 51 -2.69 -17.15 -4.76
C VAL A 51 -1.48 -18.06 -4.92
N GLY A 52 -0.28 -17.60 -4.53
CA GLY A 52 0.93 -18.43 -4.54
C GLY A 52 0.79 -19.69 -3.67
N ASN A 53 0.28 -19.55 -2.45
CA ASN A 53 0.05 -20.69 -1.56
C ASN A 53 -0.97 -21.69 -2.14
N LEU A 54 -2.07 -21.20 -2.73
CA LEU A 54 -3.06 -22.07 -3.38
C LEU A 54 -2.46 -22.83 -4.57
N ALA A 55 -1.59 -22.20 -5.36
CA ALA A 55 -0.89 -22.87 -6.45
C ALA A 55 0.06 -23.98 -5.96
N LEU A 56 0.73 -23.78 -4.82
CA LEU A 56 1.56 -24.81 -4.19
C LEU A 56 0.70 -25.98 -3.68
N ILE A 57 -0.42 -25.69 -3.02
CA ILE A 57 -1.39 -26.71 -2.58
C ILE A 57 -1.92 -27.50 -3.77
N GLN A 58 -2.27 -26.83 -4.86
CA GLN A 58 -2.67 -27.49 -6.09
C GLN A 58 -1.58 -28.43 -6.60
N ALA A 59 -0.33 -27.96 -6.69
CA ALA A 59 0.77 -28.79 -7.14
C ALA A 59 0.96 -30.04 -6.26
N GLU A 60 0.73 -29.93 -4.94
CA GLU A 60 0.76 -31.07 -4.03
C GLU A 60 -0.40 -32.05 -4.24
N ILE A 61 -1.63 -31.55 -4.42
CA ILE A 61 -2.80 -32.38 -4.74
C ILE A 61 -2.57 -33.16 -6.04
N LEU A 62 -2.08 -32.49 -7.08
CA LEU A 62 -1.92 -33.10 -8.41
C LEU A 62 -0.82 -34.16 -8.48
N LYS A 63 0.12 -34.20 -7.53
CA LYS A 63 1.10 -35.30 -7.43
C LYS A 63 0.44 -36.65 -7.18
N ASN A 64 -0.63 -36.67 -6.39
CA ASN A 64 -1.30 -37.88 -5.95
C ASN A 64 -2.66 -38.09 -6.64
N ASN A 65 -3.26 -37.02 -7.16
CA ASN A 65 -4.56 -37.06 -7.85
C ASN A 65 -4.57 -36.12 -9.07
N PRO A 66 -4.06 -36.57 -10.23
CA PRO A 66 -4.02 -35.76 -11.45
C PRO A 66 -5.41 -35.37 -11.98
N GLU A 67 -6.44 -36.16 -11.71
CA GLU A 67 -7.81 -35.92 -12.18
C GLU A 67 -8.46 -34.70 -11.51
N ALA A 68 -7.93 -34.27 -10.35
CA ALA A 68 -8.40 -33.07 -9.65
C ALA A 68 -8.00 -31.74 -10.34
N ARG A 69 -7.29 -31.79 -11.48
CA ARG A 69 -6.77 -30.60 -12.17
C ARG A 69 -7.84 -29.56 -12.47
N ASP A 70 -8.93 -29.95 -13.12
CA ASP A 70 -9.94 -28.98 -13.55
C ASP A 70 -10.62 -28.30 -12.36
N TYR A 71 -10.89 -29.06 -11.30
CA TYR A 71 -11.50 -28.52 -10.09
C TYR A 71 -10.55 -27.57 -9.33
N THR A 72 -9.28 -27.95 -9.19
CA THR A 72 -8.27 -27.10 -8.54
C THR A 72 -7.95 -25.84 -9.34
N ASP A 73 -7.88 -25.93 -10.68
CA ASP A 73 -7.75 -24.78 -11.57
C ASP A 73 -8.96 -23.84 -11.46
N TYR A 74 -10.18 -24.38 -11.40
CA TYR A 74 -11.38 -23.59 -11.20
C TYR A 74 -11.33 -22.80 -9.90
N ILE A 75 -10.99 -23.44 -8.77
CA ILE A 75 -10.90 -22.77 -7.46
C ILE A 75 -9.86 -21.65 -7.49
N LEU A 76 -8.67 -21.92 -8.02
CA LEU A 76 -7.60 -20.92 -8.08
C LEU A 76 -8.03 -19.71 -8.90
N ARG A 77 -8.62 -19.94 -10.08
CA ARG A 77 -9.15 -18.88 -10.95
C ARG A 77 -10.30 -18.11 -10.31
N ALA A 78 -11.22 -18.81 -9.65
CA ALA A 78 -12.36 -18.20 -8.98
C ALA A 78 -11.91 -17.30 -7.81
N PHE A 79 -10.96 -17.77 -7.00
CA PHE A 79 -10.37 -16.97 -5.92
C PHE A 79 -9.69 -15.73 -6.49
N THR A 80 -8.78 -15.88 -7.46
CA THR A 80 -8.08 -14.76 -8.10
C THR A 80 -9.05 -13.76 -8.73
N HIS A 81 -10.10 -14.24 -9.38
CA HIS A 81 -11.12 -13.37 -9.97
C HIS A 81 -11.88 -12.60 -8.88
N TYR A 82 -12.37 -13.29 -7.85
CA TYR A 82 -13.11 -12.66 -6.76
C TYR A 82 -12.28 -11.60 -6.05
N THR A 83 -11.03 -11.89 -5.72
CA THR A 83 -10.17 -10.95 -4.98
C THR A 83 -9.77 -9.74 -5.83
N THR A 84 -9.56 -9.91 -7.14
CA THR A 84 -9.26 -8.78 -8.03
C THR A 84 -10.45 -7.84 -8.24
N GLN A 85 -11.70 -8.32 -8.13
CA GLN A 85 -12.87 -7.44 -8.10
C GLN A 85 -12.89 -6.52 -6.88
N HIS A 86 -12.33 -6.95 -5.75
CA HIS A 86 -12.30 -6.20 -4.49
C HIS A 86 -11.07 -5.28 -4.35
N LEU A 87 -10.16 -5.31 -5.34
CA LEU A 87 -9.05 -4.36 -5.46
C LEU A 87 -9.42 -3.09 -6.26
N LYS A 88 -10.61 -3.06 -6.87
CA LYS A 88 -11.15 -1.91 -7.61
C LYS A 88 -11.78 -0.91 -6.65
#